data_AF-W7YTY3-F1
#
_entry.id   AF-W7YTY3-F1
#
_cell.length_a   1.000
_cell.length_b   1.000
_cell.length_c   1.000
_cell.angle_alpha   90.00
_cell.angle_beta   90.00
_cell.angle_gamma   90.00
#
_symmetry.space_group_name_H-M   'P 1'
#
loop_
_entity.id
_entity.type
_entity.pdbx_description
1 polymer ?
#
loop_
_entity_poly.entity_id
_entity_poly.type
_entity_poly.pdbx_seq_one_letter_code
_entity_poly.pdbx_strand_id
1 'polypeptide(L)'
;MPIKEVRDFAGAMLAHNAQKGVFITTSDFPSSAKDFAEKIDRTLILIDGQRLAELMIEYNIGISPKETFVYKEIDSDYFES
;
A
#
# COMPACT_ATOMS: atom_id res chain seq x y z
N MET A 1 -8.58 -1.70 11.25
CA MET A 1 -8.69 -0.25 11.56
C MET A 1 -10.15 0.19 11.72
N PRO A 2 -10.57 0.77 12.85
CA PRO A 2 -11.94 1.27 13.03
C PRO A 2 -12.26 2.46 12.12
N ILE A 3 -13.50 2.53 11.59
CA ILE A 3 -13.95 3.64 10.74
C ILE A 3 -13.90 5.01 11.45
N LYS A 4 -14.07 5.03 12.78
CA LYS A 4 -14.01 6.26 13.58
C LYS A 4 -12.70 7.01 13.35
N GLU A 5 -11.58 6.30 13.36
CA GLU A 5 -10.25 6.90 13.18
C GLU A 5 -10.08 7.53 11.79
N VAL A 6 -10.64 6.89 10.75
CA VAL A 6 -10.63 7.42 9.38
C VAL A 6 -11.46 8.70 9.27
N ARG A 7 -12.62 8.73 9.93
CA ARG A 7 -13.49 9.92 9.99
C ARG A 7 -12.85 11.06 10.77
N ASP A 8 -12.22 10.76 11.90
CA ASP A 8 -11.52 11.74 12.73
C ASP A 8 -10.36 12.39 11.94
N PHE A 9 -9.60 11.59 11.20
CA PHE A 9 -8.56 12.10 10.30
C PHE A 9 -9.11 12.96 9.16
N ALA A 10 -10.20 12.55 8.51
CA ALA A 10 -10.86 13.38 7.51
C ALA A 10 -11.37 14.71 8.10
N GLY A 11 -11.86 14.70 9.34
CA GLY A 11 -12.20 15.91 10.10
C GLY A 11 -10.99 16.83 10.31
N ALA A 12 -9.84 16.27 10.66
CA ALA A 12 -8.59 17.03 10.77
C ALA A 12 -8.15 17.62 9.42
N MET A 13 -8.27 16.87 8.33
CA MET A 13 -8.00 17.40 6.98
C MET A 13 -8.87 18.64 6.67
N LEU A 14 -10.17 18.58 7.00
CA LEU A 14 -11.07 19.72 6.82
C LEU A 14 -10.65 20.92 7.69
N ALA A 15 -10.34 20.69 8.96
CA ALA A 15 -9.91 21.74 9.89
C ALA A 15 -8.62 22.45 9.42
N HIS A 16 -7.72 21.73 8.73
CA HIS A 16 -6.49 22.27 8.17
C HIS A 16 -6.59 22.63 6.68
N ASN A 17 -7.79 22.62 6.09
CA ASN A 17 -8.04 22.88 4.67
C ASN A 17 -7.19 22.03 3.71
N ALA A 18 -6.82 20.82 4.13
CA ALA A 18 -6.01 19.90 3.33
C ALA A 18 -6.84 19.29 2.20
N GLN A 19 -6.29 19.31 0.98
CA GLN A 19 -6.94 18.72 -0.20
C GLN A 19 -6.70 17.22 -0.33
N LYS A 20 -5.55 16.75 0.17
CA LYS A 20 -5.10 15.37 0.03
C LYS A 20 -4.56 14.87 1.37
N GLY A 21 -4.85 13.62 1.69
CA GLY A 21 -4.33 12.93 2.87
C GLY A 21 -4.09 11.45 2.56
N VAL A 22 -3.11 10.88 3.25
CA VAL A 22 -2.82 9.45 3.21
C VAL A 22 -2.96 8.91 4.63
N PHE A 23 -3.86 7.94 4.81
CA PHE A 23 -4.02 7.23 6.08
C PHE A 23 -3.38 5.85 5.95
N ILE A 24 -2.38 5.57 6.78
CA ILE A 24 -1.63 4.31 6.77
C ILE A 24 -1.92 3.52 8.05
N THR A 25 -2.08 2.20 7.93
CA THR A 25 -2.18 1.29 9.08
C THR A 25 -1.55 -0.06 8.71
N THR A 26 -1.13 -0.83 9.72
CA THR A 26 -0.66 -2.22 9.54
C THR A 26 -1.80 -3.25 9.56
N SER A 27 -3.05 -2.81 9.71
CA SER A 27 -4.26 -3.64 9.71
C SER A 27 -5.14 -3.37 8.49
N ASP A 28 -6.20 -4.13 8.30
CA ASP A 28 -7.15 -3.88 7.20
C ASP A 28 -8.16 -2.77 7.53
N PHE A 29 -8.67 -2.14 6.48
CA PHE A 29 -9.84 -1.27 6.58
C PHE A 29 -11.14 -2.04 6.28
N PRO A 30 -12.21 -1.86 7.08
CA PRO A 30 -13.52 -2.37 6.71
C PRO A 30 -14.03 -1.68 5.43
N SER A 31 -14.93 -2.33 4.69
CA SER A 31 -15.54 -1.78 3.47
C SER A 31 -16.13 -0.38 3.70
N SER A 32 -16.80 -0.19 4.84
CA SER A 32 -17.38 1.10 5.21
C SER A 32 -16.38 2.26 5.31
N ALA A 33 -15.11 2.00 5.62
CA ALA A 33 -14.06 3.01 5.62
C ALA A 33 -13.60 3.35 4.20
N LYS A 34 -13.49 2.34 3.33
CA LYS A 34 -13.18 2.51 1.90
C LYS A 34 -14.29 3.32 1.21
N ASP A 35 -15.55 2.92 1.41
CA ASP A 35 -16.72 3.64 0.90
C ASP A 35 -16.79 5.10 1.38
N PHE A 36 -16.38 5.35 2.63
CA PHE A 36 -16.34 6.70 3.17
C PHE A 36 -15.25 7.54 2.48
N ALA A 37 -14.04 7.00 2.31
CA ALA A 37 -12.93 7.70 1.67
C ALA A 37 -13.23 8.05 0.19
N GLU A 38 -14.01 7.23 -0.51
CA GLU A 38 -14.44 7.50 -1.88
C GLU A 38 -15.52 8.59 -2.00
N LYS A 39 -16.33 8.80 -0.96
CA LYS A 39 -17.49 9.71 -0.99
C LYS A 39 -17.19 11.14 -0.57
N ILE A 40 -16.05 11.38 0.09
CA ILE A 40 -15.70 12.72 0.53
C ILE A 40 -15.18 13.56 -0.64
N ASP A 41 -15.41 14.87 -0.62
CA ASP A 41 -14.95 15.80 -1.66
C ASP A 41 -13.43 16.04 -1.68
N ARG A 42 -12.69 15.43 -0.74
CA ARG A 42 -11.22 15.52 -0.61
C ARG A 42 -10.58 14.20 -1.00
N THR A 43 -9.33 14.21 -1.47
CA THR A 43 -8.62 12.96 -1.74
C THR A 43 -8.10 12.34 -0.45
N LEU A 44 -8.68 11.23 -0.02
CA LEU A 44 -8.17 10.42 1.08
C LEU A 44 -7.74 9.05 0.56
N ILE A 45 -6.44 8.81 0.54
CA ILE A 45 -5.86 7.52 0.17
C ILE A 45 -5.71 6.67 1.42
N LEU A 46 -6.24 5.45 1.37
CA LEU A 46 -6.08 4.46 2.43
C LEU A 46 -4.99 3.46 2.02
N ILE A 47 -4.00 3.24 2.88
CA ILE A 47 -2.97 2.22 2.72
C ILE A 47 -3.09 1.25 3.90
N ASP A 48 -3.60 0.05 3.63
CA ASP A 48 -3.69 -1.04 4.60
C ASP A 48 -2.36 -1.81 4.70
N GLY A 49 -2.31 -2.78 5.61
CA GLY A 49 -1.10 -3.56 5.86
C GLY A 49 -0.58 -4.31 4.63
N GLN A 50 -1.48 -4.84 3.80
CA GLN A 50 -1.08 -5.54 2.57
C GLN A 50 -0.47 -4.55 1.57
N ARG A 51 -1.15 -3.45 1.27
CA ARG A 51 -0.62 -2.45 0.33
C ARG A 51 0.68 -1.83 0.85
N LEU A 52 0.80 -1.60 2.15
CA LEU A 52 2.03 -1.15 2.78
C LEU A 52 3.18 -2.14 2.55
N ALA A 53 2.95 -3.44 2.75
CA ALA A 53 3.96 -4.47 2.53
C ALA A 53 4.39 -4.58 1.06
N GLU A 54 3.45 -4.48 0.12
CA GLU A 54 3.75 -4.43 -1.31
C GLU A 54 4.67 -3.25 -1.64
N LEU A 55 4.34 -2.05 -1.14
CA LEU A 55 5.16 -0.86 -1.32
C LEU A 55 6.54 -1.03 -0.67
N MET A 56 6.62 -1.62 0.52
CA MET A 56 7.89 -1.90 1.18
C MET A 56 8.78 -2.81 0.34
N ILE A 57 8.21 -3.84 -0.30
CA ILE A 57 8.94 -4.72 -1.20
C ILE A 57 9.35 -3.99 -2.48
N GLU A 58 8.41 -3.31 -3.14
CA GLU A 58 8.63 -2.58 -4.40
C GLU A 58 9.77 -1.56 -4.27
N TYR A 59 9.79 -0.81 -3.17
CA TYR A 59 10.76 0.25 -2.92
C TYR A 59 11.94 -0.15 -2.03
N ASN A 60 12.06 -1.44 -1.67
CA ASN A 60 13.10 -1.96 -0.78
C ASN A 60 13.18 -1.23 0.59
N ILE A 61 12.03 -0.86 1.17
CA ILE A 61 11.94 -0.16 2.45
C ILE A 61 11.77 -1.16 3.58
N GLY A 62 12.68 -1.16 4.55
CA GLY A 62 12.55 -1.98 5.77
C GLY A 62 12.58 -3.49 5.53
N ILE A 63 13.01 -3.92 4.35
CA ILE A 63 13.20 -5.32 3.98
C ILE A 63 14.70 -5.65 3.88
N SER A 64 15.04 -6.92 4.08
CA SER A 64 16.37 -7.44 3.82
C SER A 64 16.25 -8.66 2.91
N PRO A 65 16.82 -8.63 1.69
CA PRO A 65 16.86 -9.81 0.83
C PRO A 65 17.52 -10.97 1.58
N LYS A 66 16.84 -12.12 1.65
CA LYS A 66 17.38 -13.30 2.33
C LYS A 66 18.10 -14.23 1.36
N GLU A 67 17.45 -14.57 0.25
CA GLU A 67 17.99 -15.50 -0.75
C GLU A 67 17.64 -15.01 -2.15
N THR A 68 18.51 -15.28 -3.11
CA THR A 68 18.29 -15.02 -4.54
C THR A 68 18.29 -16.34 -5.28
N PHE A 69 17.17 -16.67 -5.91
CA PHE A 69 17.06 -17.84 -6.77
C PHE A 69 17.31 -17.44 -8.21
N VAL A 70 18.28 -18.10 -8.84
CA VAL A 70 18.54 -17.96 -10.28
C VAL A 70 17.98 -19.18 -10.96
N TYR A 71 16.96 -18.98 -11.79
CA TYR A 71 16.48 -20.03 -12.69
C TYR A 71 17.49 -20.19 -13.83
N LYS A 72 17.95 -21.42 -14.06
CA LYS A 72 18.89 -21.75 -15.14
C LYS A 72 18.22 -22.77 -16.05
N GLU A 73 18.32 -22.51 -17.34
CA GLU A 73 17.87 -23.42 -18.40
C GLU A 73 19.08 -23.77 -19.28
N ILE A 74 19.06 -24.96 -19.87
CA ILE A 74 20.11 -25.37 -20.80
C ILE A 74 19.91 -24.59 -22.10
N ASP A 75 20.90 -23.79 -22.45
CA ASP A 75 20.98 -23.14 -23.76
C ASP A 75 21.28 -24.19 -24.82
N SER A 76 20.27 -24.61 -25.58
CA SER A 76 20.41 -25.67 -26.57
C SER A 76 21.26 -25.22 -27.77
N ASP A 77 21.17 -23.93 -28.14
CA ASP A 77 21.87 -23.34 -29.29
C ASP A 77 23.39 -23.34 -29.08
N TYR A 78 23.85 -23.25 -27.83
CA TYR A 78 25.26 -23.36 -27.48
C TYR A 78 25.87 -24.74 -27.80
N PHE A 79 25.07 -25.81 -27.80
CA PHE A 79 25.55 -27.19 -27.98
C PHE A 79 25.37 -27.75 -29.40
N GLU A 80 24.79 -26.98 -30.33
CA GLU A 80 24.69 -27.36 -31.75
C GLU A 80 25.94 -26.92 -32.53
N SER A 81 27.05 -27.67 -32.38
CA SER A 81 28.29 -27.49 -33.16
C SER A 81 28.83 -28.82 -33.70
#